data_AF-A0A0G1HQN2-F1
#
_entry.id   AF-A0A0G1HQN2-F1
#
_cell.length_a   1.000
_cell.length_b   1.000
_cell.length_c   1.000
_cell.angle_alpha   90.00
_cell.angle_beta   90.00
_cell.angle_gamma   90.00
#
_symmetry.space_group_name_H-M   'P 1'
#
loop_
_entity.id
_entity.type
_entity.pdbx_description
1 polymer ?
#
loop_
_entity_poly.entity_id
_entity_poly.type
_entity_poly.pdbx_seq_one_letter_code
_entity_poly.pdbx_strand_id
1 'polypeptide(L)'
;MFNKVLRQHAELLKVLANPKRLEVLYLLRQGELTVSDIELATGMRQANLSQHLMVLRNAGIVSSKHISVHYSGSNIVPSLREAGSAPSHDL
;
A
#
# COMPACT_ATOMS: atom_id res chain seq x y z
N MET A 1 -37.40 5.35 -13.52
CA MET A 1 -36.52 4.31 -12.91
C MET A 1 -35.51 3.73 -13.90
N PHE A 2 -35.93 3.24 -15.07
CA PHE A 2 -35.06 2.67 -16.11
C PHE A 2 -33.88 3.58 -16.55
N ASN A 3 -34.13 4.88 -16.79
CA ASN A 3 -33.09 5.82 -17.21
C ASN A 3 -31.99 6.05 -16.15
N LYS A 4 -32.32 5.94 -14.86
CA LYS A 4 -31.34 6.08 -13.76
C LYS A 4 -30.35 4.92 -13.76
N VAL A 5 -30.84 3.69 -13.89
CA VAL A 5 -30.00 2.48 -13.95
C VAL A 5 -29.08 2.52 -15.17
N LEU A 6 -29.60 2.90 -16.34
CA LEU A 6 -28.78 3.03 -17.54
C LEU A 6 -27.68 4.10 -17.41
N ARG A 7 -27.97 5.23 -16.74
CA ARG A 7 -26.94 6.24 -16.45
C ARG A 7 -25.86 5.70 -15.52
N GLN A 8 -26.24 4.98 -14.47
CA GLN A 8 -25.26 4.35 -13.56
C GLN A 8 -24.38 3.34 -14.29
N HIS A 9 -24.96 2.50 -15.16
CA HIS A 9 -24.19 1.59 -16.01
C HIS A 9 -23.26 2.34 -16.96
N ALA A 10 -23.72 3.41 -17.60
CA ALA A 10 -22.90 4.22 -18.49
C ALA A 10 -21.69 4.84 -17.77
N GLU A 11 -21.88 5.35 -16.55
CA GLU A 11 -20.77 5.88 -15.74
C GLU A 11 -19.78 4.78 -15.33
N LEU A 12 -20.28 3.59 -14.94
CA LEU A 12 -19.41 2.45 -14.65
C LEU A 12 -18.60 2.04 -15.89
N LEU A 13 -19.24 1.92 -17.04
CA LEU A 13 -18.57 1.57 -18.30
C LEU A 13 -17.54 2.62 -18.70
N LYS A 14 -17.84 3.91 -18.50
CA LYS A 14 -16.90 5.01 -18.73
C LYS A 14 -15.67 4.92 -17.83
N VAL A 15 -15.84 4.52 -16.57
CA VAL A 15 -14.72 4.20 -15.69
C VAL A 15 -13.95 2.99 -16.21
N LEU A 16 -14.59 1.93 -16.65
CA LEU A 16 -13.91 0.73 -17.14
C LEU A 16 -13.22 0.91 -18.51
N ALA A 17 -13.67 1.86 -19.34
CA ALA A 17 -13.16 2.12 -20.69
C ALA A 17 -11.77 2.79 -20.72
N ASN A 18 -10.79 2.22 -20.03
CA ASN A 18 -9.39 2.62 -20.10
C ASN A 18 -8.50 1.37 -19.98
N PRO A 19 -7.56 1.15 -20.92
CA PRO A 19 -6.78 -0.08 -20.99
C PRO A 19 -5.92 -0.30 -19.74
N LYS A 20 -5.34 0.76 -19.16
CA LYS A 20 -4.53 0.65 -17.94
C LYS A 20 -5.35 0.30 -16.71
N ARG A 21 -6.59 0.78 -16.62
CA ARG A 21 -7.50 0.34 -15.54
C ARG A 21 -7.91 -1.11 -15.71
N LEU A 22 -8.19 -1.56 -16.94
CA LEU A 22 -8.48 -2.98 -17.20
C LEU A 22 -7.29 -3.89 -16.88
N GLU A 23 -6.07 -3.44 -17.17
CA GLU A 23 -4.83 -4.15 -16.82
C GLU A 23 -4.69 -4.30 -15.29
N VAL A 24 -4.92 -3.23 -14.52
CA VAL A 24 -4.94 -3.30 -13.04
C VAL A 24 -6.00 -4.28 -12.53
N LEU A 25 -7.21 -4.26 -13.09
CA LEU A 25 -8.29 -5.18 -12.69
C LEU A 25 -7.96 -6.63 -13.05
N TYR A 26 -7.31 -6.87 -14.18
CA TYR A 26 -6.83 -8.19 -14.57
C TYR A 26 -5.80 -8.75 -13.59
N LEU A 27 -4.89 -7.91 -13.09
CA LEU A 27 -3.91 -8.29 -12.08
C LEU A 27 -4.59 -8.56 -10.72
N LEU A 28 -5.45 -7.66 -10.26
CA LEU A 28 -6.16 -7.81 -8.98
C LEU A 28 -7.14 -8.99 -8.96
N ARG A 29 -7.62 -9.45 -10.12
CA ARG A 29 -8.42 -10.67 -10.22
C ARG A 29 -7.63 -11.93 -9.83
N GLN A 30 -6.31 -11.91 -9.97
CA GLN A 30 -5.43 -13.05 -9.65
C GLN A 30 -5.10 -13.12 -8.15
N GLY A 31 -5.28 -12.01 -7.41
CA GLY A 31 -5.04 -11.94 -5.98
C GLY A 31 -4.90 -10.51 -5.48
N GLU A 32 -4.79 -10.37 -4.15
CA GLU A 32 -4.43 -9.10 -3.53
C GLU A 32 -2.99 -8.73 -3.90
N LEU A 33 -2.78 -7.49 -4.36
CA LEU A 33 -1.47 -6.99 -4.76
C LEU A 33 -1.19 -5.65 -4.09
N THR A 34 0.08 -5.40 -3.79
CA THR A 34 0.51 -4.07 -3.35
C THR A 34 0.56 -3.11 -4.55
N VAL A 35 0.59 -1.80 -4.25
CA VAL A 35 0.77 -0.78 -5.30
C VAL A 35 2.08 -1.00 -6.05
N SER A 36 3.15 -1.39 -5.35
CA SER A 36 4.45 -1.68 -5.95
C SER A 36 4.42 -2.89 -6.87
N ASP A 37 3.70 -3.96 -6.52
CA ASP A 37 3.56 -5.14 -7.39
C ASP A 37 2.86 -4.77 -8.71
N ILE A 38 1.79 -3.95 -8.62
CA ILE A 38 1.06 -3.48 -9.79
C ILE A 38 1.94 -2.53 -10.62
N GLU A 39 2.73 -1.67 -9.98
CA GLU A 39 3.67 -0.78 -10.65
C GLU A 39 4.69 -1.57 -11.49
N LEU A 40 5.31 -2.58 -10.87
CA LEU A 40 6.26 -3.49 -11.52
C LEU A 40 5.63 -4.26 -12.68
N ALA A 41 4.41 -4.79 -12.50
CA ALA A 41 3.74 -5.59 -13.52
C ALA A 41 3.27 -4.76 -14.73
N THR A 42 2.84 -3.52 -14.51
CA THR A 42 2.22 -2.67 -15.56
C THR A 42 3.18 -1.67 -16.20
N GLY A 43 4.35 -1.46 -15.60
CA GLY A 43 5.33 -0.44 -16.00
C GLY A 43 4.84 1.01 -15.85
N MET A 44 3.70 1.22 -15.17
CA MET A 44 3.19 2.56 -14.91
C MET A 44 4.04 3.27 -13.87
N ARG A 45 4.15 4.59 -13.93
CA ARG A 45 4.71 5.37 -12.82
C ARG A 45 3.71 5.41 -11.66
N GLN A 46 4.20 5.39 -10.43
CA GLN A 46 3.41 5.46 -9.20
C GLN A 46 2.30 6.53 -9.22
N ALA A 47 2.59 7.75 -9.71
CA ALA A 47 1.59 8.83 -9.78
C ALA A 47 0.40 8.48 -10.69
N ASN A 48 0.68 7.89 -11.86
CA ASN A 48 -0.35 7.47 -12.81
C ASN A 48 -1.16 6.28 -12.26
N LEU A 49 -0.48 5.31 -11.66
CA LEU A 49 -1.12 4.17 -11.02
C LEU A 49 -2.03 4.61 -9.87
N SER A 50 -1.55 5.54 -9.02
CA SER A 50 -2.33 6.09 -7.91
C SER A 50 -3.59 6.79 -8.41
N GLN A 51 -3.51 7.54 -9.51
CA GLN A 51 -4.68 8.17 -10.12
C GLN A 51 -5.69 7.13 -10.62
N HIS A 52 -5.22 6.06 -11.28
CA HIS A 52 -6.08 4.97 -11.74
C HIS A 52 -6.77 4.25 -10.57
N LEU A 53 -6.02 3.91 -9.51
CA LEU A 53 -6.55 3.27 -8.31
C LEU A 53 -7.57 4.17 -7.59
N MET A 54 -7.33 5.48 -7.53
CA MET A 54 -8.28 6.44 -6.97
C MET A 54 -9.60 6.46 -7.75
N VAL A 55 -9.53 6.51 -9.09
CA VAL A 55 -10.73 6.48 -9.94
C VAL A 55 -11.51 5.17 -9.74
N LEU A 56 -10.82 4.03 -9.73
CA LEU A 56 -11.46 2.72 -9.50
C LEU A 56 -12.07 2.62 -8.10
N ARG A 57 -11.40 3.15 -7.07
CA ARG A 57 -11.89 3.16 -5.69
C ARG A 57 -13.12 4.06 -5.52
N ASN A 58 -13.09 5.25 -6.12
CA ASN A 58 -14.23 6.18 -6.10
C ASN A 58 -15.45 5.61 -6.82
N ALA A 59 -15.25 4.74 -7.82
CA ALA A 59 -16.31 4.00 -8.48
C ALA A 59 -16.75 2.73 -7.73
N GLY A 60 -16.15 2.41 -6.58
CA GLY A 60 -16.45 1.22 -5.79
C GLY A 60 -15.99 -0.11 -6.41
N ILE A 61 -15.10 -0.07 -7.40
CA ILE A 61 -14.65 -1.25 -8.15
C ILE A 61 -13.52 -1.98 -7.43
N VAL A 62 -12.67 -1.24 -6.70
CA VAL A 62 -11.57 -1.79 -5.91
C VAL A 62 -11.60 -1.25 -4.49
N SER A 63 -11.10 -2.03 -3.55
CA SER A 63 -10.87 -1.63 -2.16
C SER A 63 -9.38 -1.69 -1.83
N SER A 64 -8.97 -1.03 -0.74
CA SER A 64 -7.60 -1.11 -0.23
C SER A 64 -7.63 -1.46 1.25
N LYS A 65 -6.80 -2.41 1.67
CA LYS A 65 -6.60 -2.77 3.07
C LYS A 65 -5.29 -2.15 3.55
N HIS A 66 -5.35 -1.34 4.61
CA HIS A 66 -4.14 -0.84 5.24
C HIS A 66 -3.62 -1.90 6.21
N ILE A 67 -2.41 -2.40 5.98
CA ILE A 67 -1.74 -3.32 6.90
C ILE A 67 -0.76 -2.48 7.72
N SER A 68 -1.10 -2.20 8.98
CA SER A 68 -0.18 -1.54 9.91
C SER A 68 0.92 -2.51 10.33
N VAL A 69 2.17 -2.20 9.98
CA VAL A 69 3.33 -2.95 10.47
C VAL A 69 3.71 -2.40 11.85
N HIS A 70 3.64 -3.25 12.87
CA HIS A 70 4.09 -2.92 14.23
C HIS A 70 5.57 -3.25 14.37
N TYR A 71 6.38 -2.26 14.78
CA TYR A 71 7.77 -2.47 15.17
C TYR A 71 7.80 -2.80 16.67
N SER A 72 8.33 -3.97 17.05
CA SER A 72 8.72 -4.25 18.44
C SER A 72 10.23 -4.13 18.56
N GLY A 73 10.71 -3.15 19.34
CA GLY A 73 12.13 -3.04 19.67
C GLY A 73 12.52 -4.07 20.73
N SER A 74 13.43 -4.99 20.41
CA SER A 74 14.16 -5.73 21.43
C SER A 74 15.22 -4.80 22.03
N ASN A 75 14.92 -4.26 23.21
CA ASN A 75 15.87 -3.50 24.00
C ASN A 75 16.94 -4.48 24.52
N ILE A 76 18.14 -4.47 23.93
CA ILE A 76 19.33 -5.06 24.57
C ILE A 76 20.36 -3.94 24.67
N VAL A 77 20.24 -3.14 25.74
CA VAL A 77 21.36 -2.35 26.22
C VAL A 77 22.35 -3.35 26.83
N PRO A 78 23.56 -3.54 26.30
CA PRO A 78 24.59 -4.29 27.01
C PRO A 78 24.92 -3.45 28.24
N SER A 79 24.72 -4.04 29.43
CA SER A 79 25.02 -3.42 30.71
C SER A 79 26.40 -2.75 30.70
N LEU A 80 26.45 -1.45 30.95
CA LEU A 80 27.66 -0.74 31.39
C LEU A 80 28.07 -1.32 32.74
N ARG A 81 28.93 -2.33 32.72
CA ARG A 81 29.68 -2.78 33.89
C ARG A 81 31.14 -2.76 33.51
N GLU A 82 31.82 -1.71 33.94
CA GLU A 82 33.12 -1.84 34.59
C GLU A 82 33.35 -0.57 35.42
N ALA A 83 33.14 -0.74 36.72
CA ALA A 83 33.56 0.20 37.73
C ALA A 83 35.09 0.27 37.70
N GLY A 84 35.63 1.40 37.26
CA GLY A 84 37.03 1.74 37.48
C GLY A 84 37.26 1.93 38.97
N SER A 85 37.93 0.96 39.59
CA SER A 85 38.44 1.01 40.95
C SER A 85 39.25 2.30 41.16
N ALA A 86 38.91 3.04 42.22
CA ALA A 86 39.78 4.08 42.75
C ALA A 86 41.09 3.44 43.24
N PRO A 87 42.27 4.03 42.99
CA PRO A 87 43.48 3.59 43.65
C PRO A 87 43.43 4.08 45.09
N SER A 88 43.28 3.13 46.02
CA SER A 88 43.55 3.32 47.44
C SER A 88 45.02 3.69 47.62
N HIS A 89 45.24 4.78 48.37
CA HIS A 89 46.48 5.09 49.07
C HIS A 89 47.06 3.83 49.72
N ASP A 90 48.38 3.62 49.59
CA ASP A 90 49.27 3.23 50.67
C ASP A 90 50.72 3.09 50.16
N LEU A 91 51.51 4.16 50.38
CA LEU A 91 52.87 4.22 50.96
C LEU A 91 53.51 5.59 50.66
#